data_AF-A0A672LBQ7-F1
#
_entry.id   AF-A0A672LBQ7-F1
#
_cell.length_a   1.000
_cell.length_b   1.000
_cell.length_c   1.000
_cell.angle_alpha   90.00
_cell.angle_beta   90.00
_cell.angle_gamma   90.00
#
_symmetry.space_group_name_H-M   'P 1'
#
loop_
_entity.id
_entity.type
_entity.pdbx_description
1 polymer ?
#
loop_
_entity_poly.entity_id
_entity_poly.type
_entity_poly.pdbx_seq_one_letter_code
_entity_poly.pdbx_strand_id
1 'polypeptide(L)'
;MLVTVPSHIWTAVCYEHSEEHDKSFSFGYIGINQPEFNIKLMSVSEMKKQLKQQIFQDDCFSDRPASDEAKNQFLNRIKLPEHQRLQMSKIAQNNFLAVEDVISSDSRGPANKPTITDLTATLNYDSLSSYLPSTEGLKRKFKSACVVTAVKKRHTSDKQKREVSEDSIECRLVPEKSVDGKTAADGSPCNRFVNNGNKFTCFTQEGKDKSCCSTPCLYLDQLKGYHCYSGETQIQCSPQYSLITAKGNRCRDDHPCATYGEDYYWCFINDKAKDGKYCRSNYACAKYDKSNPWCYTDDKNWNYCCTSDDSFSAVDYKTCKPDHPCGYHGKDYLWCYTTDGSWNYCCKDALMGGSRSGRCVRGHALPGEMPI
;
A
#
# COMPACT_ATOMS: atom_id res chain seq x y z
N MET A 1 -13.66 -10.87 45.70
CA MET A 1 -14.47 -11.48 44.63
C MET A 1 -13.54 -11.70 43.44
N LEU A 2 -13.26 -12.94 43.05
CA LEU A 2 -12.44 -13.24 41.89
C LEU A 2 -13.37 -13.27 40.66
N VAL A 3 -13.12 -12.38 39.70
CA VAL A 3 -13.82 -12.40 38.42
C VAL A 3 -12.99 -13.24 37.45
N THR A 4 -13.60 -14.30 36.91
CA THR A 4 -13.00 -15.13 35.87
C THR A 4 -13.38 -14.59 34.50
N VAL A 5 -12.38 -14.40 33.64
CA VAL A 5 -12.59 -13.98 32.25
C VAL A 5 -12.76 -15.25 31.41
N PRO A 6 -13.91 -15.47 30.73
CA PRO A 6 -14.10 -16.65 29.90
C PRO A 6 -13.24 -16.56 28.64
N SER A 7 -12.70 -17.68 28.18
CA SER A 7 -11.95 -17.73 26.92
C SER A 7 -12.85 -17.68 25.69
N HIS A 8 -14.12 -18.06 25.83
CA HIS A 8 -15.11 -18.11 24.77
C HIS A 8 -16.46 -17.61 25.26
N ILE A 9 -17.23 -16.99 24.36
CA ILE A 9 -18.59 -16.55 24.58
C ILE A 9 -19.46 -17.24 23.55
N TRP A 10 -20.65 -17.67 23.94
CA TRP A 10 -21.60 -18.28 23.02
C TRP A 10 -22.99 -17.71 23.24
N THR A 11 -23.82 -17.77 22.21
CA THR A 11 -25.23 -17.39 22.28
C THR A 11 -26.03 -18.21 21.29
N ALA A 12 -27.22 -18.62 21.68
CA ALA A 12 -28.22 -19.19 20.79
C ALA A 12 -29.45 -18.27 20.79
N VAL A 13 -30.01 -18.06 19.61
CA VAL A 13 -31.18 -17.23 19.36
C VAL A 13 -32.29 -18.12 18.84
N CYS A 14 -33.46 -17.95 19.42
CA CYS A 14 -34.67 -18.70 19.13
C CYS A 14 -35.82 -17.73 19.00
N TYR A 15 -36.48 -17.72 17.84
CA TYR A 15 -37.63 -16.87 17.59
C TYR A 15 -38.77 -17.69 16.99
N GLU A 16 -39.87 -17.78 17.72
CA GLU A 16 -41.10 -18.41 17.23
C GLU A 16 -42.09 -17.35 16.77
N HIS A 17 -42.51 -17.43 15.50
CA HIS A 17 -43.55 -16.56 14.95
C HIS A 17 -44.94 -17.10 15.36
N SER A 18 -45.80 -16.21 15.86
CA SER A 18 -47.10 -16.58 16.44
C SER A 18 -48.09 -17.20 15.46
N GLU A 19 -48.09 -16.75 14.21
CA GLU A 19 -49.09 -17.13 13.20
C GLU A 19 -48.53 -17.88 11.98
N GLU A 20 -47.24 -17.69 11.68
CA GLU A 20 -46.59 -18.18 10.46
C GLU A 20 -45.36 -18.99 10.86
N HIS A 21 -45.56 -20.25 11.21
CA HIS A 21 -44.49 -21.10 11.70
C HIS A 21 -43.27 -21.14 10.76
N ASP A 22 -43.44 -21.08 9.45
CA ASP A 22 -42.32 -21.07 8.49
C ASP A 22 -41.41 -19.83 8.62
N LYS A 23 -41.87 -18.76 9.30
CA LYS A 23 -41.07 -17.56 9.63
C LYS A 23 -40.34 -17.66 10.97
N SER A 24 -40.59 -18.70 11.77
CA SER A 24 -39.80 -18.96 12.97
C SER A 24 -38.36 -19.32 12.58
N PHE A 25 -37.38 -18.82 13.34
CA PHE A 25 -35.97 -19.02 13.02
C PHE A 25 -35.12 -19.22 14.26
N SER A 26 -33.99 -19.90 14.09
CA SER A 26 -32.95 -20.00 15.11
C SER A 26 -31.55 -20.01 14.54
N PHE A 27 -30.60 -19.55 15.34
CA PHE A 27 -29.19 -19.64 15.04
C PHE A 27 -28.34 -19.57 16.30
N GLY A 28 -27.10 -20.05 16.20
CA GLY A 28 -26.13 -20.02 17.29
C GLY A 28 -24.82 -19.40 16.84
N TYR A 29 -24.05 -18.92 17.80
CA TYR A 29 -22.67 -18.52 17.55
C TYR A 29 -21.77 -18.78 18.74
N ILE A 30 -20.49 -19.01 18.45
CA ILE A 30 -19.41 -19.11 19.43
C ILE A 30 -18.29 -18.17 19.00
N GLY A 31 -17.85 -17.30 19.90
CA GLY A 31 -16.75 -16.38 19.69
C GLY A 31 -15.63 -16.57 20.70
N ILE A 32 -14.41 -16.22 20.30
CA ILE A 32 -13.24 -16.20 21.19
C ILE A 32 -13.21 -14.84 21.88
N ASN A 33 -12.97 -14.82 23.19
CA ASN A 33 -12.87 -13.58 23.95
C ASN A 33 -11.49 -12.93 23.75
N GLN A 34 -11.28 -12.37 22.56
CA GLN A 34 -10.08 -11.66 22.12
C GLN A 34 -10.47 -10.28 21.56
N PRO A 35 -9.52 -9.32 21.49
CA PRO A 35 -9.76 -8.00 20.90
C PRO A 35 -10.21 -8.07 19.44
N GLU A 36 -9.79 -9.09 18.69
CA GLU A 36 -10.20 -9.31 17.31
C GLU A 36 -11.60 -9.96 17.21
N PHE A 37 -12.41 -9.48 16.27
CA PHE A 37 -13.73 -10.06 16.01
C PHE A 37 -13.59 -11.45 15.37
N ASN A 38 -13.86 -12.49 16.14
CA ASN A 38 -13.86 -13.87 15.66
C ASN A 38 -15.08 -14.61 16.21
N ILE A 39 -16.19 -14.54 15.46
CA ILE A 39 -17.45 -15.24 15.77
C ILE A 39 -17.72 -16.26 14.67
N LYS A 40 -17.93 -17.52 15.08
CA LYS A 40 -18.39 -18.59 14.20
C LYS A 40 -19.89 -18.77 14.32
N LEU A 41 -20.62 -18.43 13.26
CA LEU A 41 -22.05 -18.67 13.14
C LEU A 41 -22.34 -20.14 12.81
N MET A 42 -23.42 -20.70 13.34
CA MET A 42 -23.84 -22.08 13.11
C MET A 42 -25.34 -22.27 13.42
N SER A 43 -25.89 -23.43 13.08
CA SER A 43 -27.23 -23.83 13.55
C SER A 43 -27.21 -24.17 15.05
N VAL A 44 -28.37 -24.07 15.73
CA VAL A 44 -28.49 -24.50 17.14
C VAL A 44 -28.17 -26.00 17.30
N SER A 45 -28.54 -26.82 16.31
CA SER A 45 -28.20 -28.25 16.25
C SER A 45 -26.68 -28.49 16.23
N GLU A 46 -25.93 -27.75 15.41
CA GLU A 46 -24.46 -27.83 15.38
C GLU A 46 -23.82 -27.29 16.66
N MET A 47 -24.37 -26.22 17.21
CA MET A 47 -23.91 -25.64 18.47
C MET A 47 -24.06 -26.61 19.64
N LYS A 48 -25.20 -27.30 19.73
CA LYS A 48 -25.44 -28.36 20.71
C LYS A 48 -24.39 -29.47 20.61
N LYS A 49 -24.00 -29.87 19.39
CA LYS A 49 -22.91 -30.83 19.16
C LYS A 49 -21.56 -30.30 19.63
N GLN A 50 -21.26 -29.02 19.41
CA GLN A 50 -19.98 -28.41 19.81
C GLN A 50 -19.85 -28.22 21.32
N LEU A 51 -20.92 -27.79 22.00
CA LEU A 51 -20.90 -27.58 23.45
C LEU A 51 -20.86 -28.89 24.25
N LYS A 52 -21.16 -30.03 23.61
CA LYS A 52 -21.22 -31.37 24.24
C LYS A 52 -22.07 -31.41 25.51
N GLN A 53 -23.05 -30.51 25.61
CA GLN A 53 -23.95 -30.37 26.75
C GLN A 53 -25.39 -30.28 26.25
N GLN A 54 -26.31 -30.88 26.99
CA GLN A 54 -27.74 -30.91 26.64
C GLN A 54 -28.44 -29.66 27.18
N ILE A 55 -28.00 -28.48 26.71
CA ILE A 55 -28.50 -27.17 27.16
C ILE A 55 -29.87 -26.86 26.54
N PHE A 56 -30.10 -27.30 25.30
CA PHE A 56 -31.34 -27.04 24.55
C PHE A 56 -32.26 -28.26 24.56
N GLN A 57 -33.52 -28.04 24.89
CA GLN A 57 -34.58 -29.06 24.87
C GLN A 57 -34.81 -29.60 23.45
N ASP A 58 -34.83 -28.71 22.46
CA ASP A 58 -34.89 -29.02 21.03
C ASP A 58 -33.83 -28.21 20.25
N ASP A 59 -33.89 -28.23 18.92
CA ASP A 59 -33.05 -27.44 18.03
C ASP A 59 -33.79 -26.21 17.49
N CYS A 60 -34.97 -25.89 18.03
CA CYS A 60 -35.66 -24.64 17.78
C CYS A 60 -35.81 -24.35 16.27
N PHE A 61 -36.38 -25.30 15.51
CA PHE A 61 -36.67 -25.13 14.07
C PHE A 61 -35.42 -24.69 13.25
N SER A 62 -34.25 -25.23 13.60
CA SER A 62 -32.96 -24.85 12.99
C SER A 62 -32.83 -25.22 11.51
N ASP A 63 -33.69 -26.10 11.03
CA ASP A 63 -33.80 -26.58 9.65
C ASP A 63 -34.71 -25.71 8.78
N ARG A 64 -35.43 -24.73 9.35
CA ARG A 64 -36.31 -23.85 8.58
C ARG A 64 -35.53 -22.87 7.69
N PRO A 65 -36.02 -22.55 6.47
CA PRO A 65 -35.36 -21.58 5.58
C PRO A 65 -35.15 -20.20 6.21
N ALA A 66 -36.07 -19.76 7.08
CA ALA A 66 -35.95 -18.49 7.80
C ALA A 66 -34.73 -18.47 8.75
N SER A 67 -34.26 -19.62 9.22
CA SER A 67 -33.02 -19.76 10.01
C SER A 67 -31.78 -19.46 9.19
N ASP A 68 -31.72 -19.91 7.94
CA ASP A 68 -30.61 -19.57 7.04
C ASP A 68 -30.60 -18.09 6.67
N GLU A 69 -31.77 -17.51 6.39
CA GLU A 69 -31.90 -16.08 6.11
C GLU A 69 -31.52 -15.23 7.33
N ALA A 70 -31.98 -15.58 8.54
CA ALA A 70 -31.64 -14.89 9.77
C ALA A 70 -30.13 -14.97 10.07
N LYS A 71 -29.50 -16.14 9.84
CA LYS A 71 -28.04 -16.31 9.93
C LYS A 71 -27.31 -15.36 8.99
N ASN A 72 -27.72 -15.30 7.73
CA ASN A 72 -27.11 -14.43 6.74
C ASN A 72 -27.30 -12.95 7.08
N GLN A 73 -28.48 -12.54 7.52
CA GLN A 73 -28.73 -11.17 7.95
C GLN A 73 -27.92 -10.77 9.19
N PHE A 74 -27.83 -11.66 10.18
CA PHE A 74 -27.00 -11.43 11.35
C PHE A 74 -25.52 -11.34 10.96
N LEU A 75 -25.03 -12.25 10.12
CA LEU A 75 -23.67 -12.22 9.59
C LEU A 75 -23.39 -10.89 8.86
N ASN A 76 -24.32 -10.42 8.02
CA ASN A 76 -24.19 -9.15 7.32
C ASN A 76 -24.14 -7.95 8.28
N ARG A 77 -24.89 -7.99 9.38
CA ARG A 77 -24.92 -6.92 10.39
C ARG A 77 -23.69 -6.93 11.31
N ILE A 78 -23.20 -8.10 11.71
CA ILE A 78 -21.99 -8.22 12.56
C ILE A 78 -20.71 -8.07 11.75
N LYS A 79 -20.73 -8.40 10.44
CA LYS A 79 -19.58 -8.26 9.57
C LYS A 79 -19.15 -6.80 9.36
N LEU A 80 -19.75 -5.77 9.97
CA LEU A 80 -19.01 -4.63 10.59
C LEU A 80 -19.93 -3.51 11.12
N PRO A 81 -19.57 -2.90 12.26
CA PRO A 81 -19.93 -1.52 12.58
C PRO A 81 -19.29 -0.52 11.59
N GLU A 82 -20.10 0.39 11.04
CA GLU A 82 -19.74 1.43 10.06
C GLU A 82 -18.53 2.31 10.43
N HIS A 83 -18.11 2.37 11.69
CA HIS A 83 -16.99 3.22 12.14
C HIS A 83 -15.60 2.57 11.99
N GLN A 84 -15.53 1.29 11.60
CA GLN A 84 -14.26 0.55 11.45
C GLN A 84 -13.95 0.09 10.02
N ARG A 85 -14.80 0.41 9.03
CA ARG A 85 -14.58 0.01 7.64
C ARG A 85 -13.81 1.08 6.87
N LEU A 86 -12.60 0.69 6.44
CA LEU A 86 -11.97 1.10 5.18
C LEU A 86 -13.01 1.68 4.21
N GLN A 87 -12.80 2.90 3.70
CA GLN A 87 -13.57 3.44 2.57
C GLN A 87 -13.23 2.65 1.29
N MET A 88 -13.67 1.40 1.21
CA MET A 88 -13.53 0.58 0.03
C MET A 88 -14.62 0.94 -0.97
N SER A 89 -14.27 0.98 -2.25
CA SER A 89 -15.29 1.00 -3.30
C SER A 89 -16.12 -0.28 -3.25
N LYS A 90 -17.38 -0.24 -3.70
CA LYS A 90 -18.25 -1.42 -3.79
C LYS A 90 -17.58 -2.59 -4.54
N ILE A 91 -16.80 -2.26 -5.57
CA ILE A 91 -16.04 -3.26 -6.35
C ILE A 91 -14.97 -3.92 -5.48
N ALA A 92 -14.17 -3.13 -4.77
CA ALA A 92 -13.13 -3.65 -3.89
C ALA A 92 -13.72 -4.50 -2.75
N GLN A 93 -14.85 -4.07 -2.19
CA GLN A 93 -15.55 -4.81 -1.14
C GLN A 93 -16.08 -6.16 -1.66
N ASN A 94 -16.73 -6.19 -2.83
CA ASN A 94 -17.23 -7.42 -3.44
C ASN A 94 -16.10 -8.39 -3.77
N ASN A 95 -14.99 -7.89 -4.34
CA ASN A 95 -13.82 -8.71 -4.65
C ASN A 95 -13.17 -9.26 -3.38
N PHE A 96 -13.05 -8.45 -2.32
CA PHE A 96 -12.52 -8.89 -1.04
C PHE A 96 -13.38 -10.00 -0.43
N LEU A 97 -14.71 -9.83 -0.42
CA LEU A 97 -15.65 -10.83 0.09
C LEU A 97 -15.59 -12.13 -0.71
N ALA A 98 -15.48 -12.06 -2.04
CA ALA A 98 -15.35 -13.25 -2.90
C ALA A 98 -14.05 -14.01 -2.62
N VAL A 99 -12.94 -13.30 -2.40
CA VAL A 99 -11.66 -13.92 -2.03
C VAL A 99 -11.70 -14.50 -0.61
N GLU A 100 -12.30 -13.79 0.35
CA GLU A 100 -12.50 -14.25 1.72
C GLU A 100 -13.32 -15.54 1.77
N ASP A 101 -14.39 -15.64 0.98
CA ASP A 101 -15.24 -16.83 0.87
C ASP A 101 -14.46 -18.05 0.38
N VAL A 102 -13.67 -17.87 -0.68
CA VAL A 102 -12.81 -18.94 -1.21
C VAL A 102 -11.77 -19.38 -0.18
N ILE A 103 -11.16 -18.45 0.56
CA ILE A 103 -10.14 -18.75 1.58
C ILE A 103 -10.75 -19.40 2.83
N SER A 104 -11.96 -19.00 3.22
CA SER A 104 -12.64 -19.47 4.45
C SER A 104 -13.36 -20.80 4.28
N SER A 105 -13.54 -21.28 3.04
CA SER A 105 -14.14 -22.58 2.72
C SER A 105 -13.20 -23.74 3.06
N ASP A 106 -13.09 -24.02 4.36
CA ASP A 106 -12.31 -25.13 4.89
C ASP A 106 -13.08 -26.45 4.73
N SER A 107 -12.97 -27.16 3.59
CA SER A 107 -13.29 -28.62 3.47
C SER A 107 -13.06 -29.26 2.08
N ARG A 108 -12.09 -30.19 2.02
CA ARG A 108 -12.16 -31.49 1.30
C ARG A 108 -12.45 -31.55 -0.22
N GLY A 109 -12.16 -30.52 -1.00
CA GLY A 109 -12.22 -30.56 -2.48
C GLY A 109 -10.99 -29.94 -3.16
N PRO A 110 -10.78 -30.13 -4.47
CA PRO A 110 -9.56 -29.69 -5.15
C PRO A 110 -9.41 -28.16 -5.12
N ALA A 111 -8.55 -27.70 -4.21
CA ALA A 111 -7.49 -26.70 -4.34
C ALA A 111 -7.69 -25.48 -5.29
N ASN A 112 -8.86 -24.85 -5.33
CA ASN A 112 -8.94 -23.48 -5.85
C ASN A 112 -8.25 -22.53 -4.86
N LYS A 113 -6.92 -22.47 -4.92
CA LYS A 113 -6.11 -21.51 -4.15
C LYS A 113 -6.04 -20.21 -4.94
N PRO A 114 -6.74 -19.14 -4.51
CA PRO A 114 -6.71 -17.88 -5.22
C PRO A 114 -5.29 -17.31 -5.18
N THR A 115 -4.81 -16.83 -6.33
CA THR A 115 -3.54 -16.10 -6.42
C THR A 115 -3.83 -14.62 -6.54
N ILE A 116 -3.41 -13.84 -5.55
CA ILE A 116 -3.51 -12.38 -5.57
C ILE A 116 -2.17 -11.84 -6.04
N THR A 117 -2.14 -11.27 -7.24
CA THR A 117 -0.91 -10.75 -7.86
C THR A 117 -0.64 -9.29 -7.53
N ASP A 118 -1.69 -8.50 -7.25
CA ASP A 118 -1.57 -7.09 -6.90
C ASP A 118 -2.67 -6.68 -5.91
N LEU A 119 -2.28 -5.87 -4.93
CA LEU A 119 -3.17 -5.29 -3.93
C LEU A 119 -2.64 -3.91 -3.53
N THR A 120 -3.37 -2.87 -3.91
CA THR A 120 -3.07 -1.50 -3.52
C THR A 120 -4.00 -1.04 -2.41
N ALA A 121 -3.40 -0.54 -1.32
CA ALA A 121 -4.11 0.13 -0.25
C ALA A 121 -3.47 1.51 0.01
N THR A 122 -4.33 2.52 0.18
CA THR A 122 -3.93 3.88 0.54
C THR A 122 -4.42 4.17 1.93
N LEU A 123 -3.55 4.73 2.76
CA LEU A 123 -3.84 5.16 4.12
C LEU A 123 -3.77 6.69 4.19
N ASN A 124 -4.69 7.26 4.96
CA ASN A 124 -4.72 8.69 5.24
C ASN A 124 -4.46 8.90 6.73
N TYR A 125 -3.59 9.85 7.04
CA TYR A 125 -3.25 10.27 8.39
C TYR A 125 -3.53 11.76 8.50
N ASP A 126 -4.10 12.16 9.63
CA ASP A 126 -4.40 13.57 9.88
C ASP A 126 -3.13 14.39 10.16
N SER A 127 -2.02 13.71 10.48
CA SER A 127 -0.78 14.35 10.89
C SER A 127 0.45 13.48 10.71
N LEU A 128 1.64 14.09 10.71
CA LEU A 128 2.91 13.38 10.75
C LEU A 128 3.09 12.57 12.05
N SER A 129 2.58 13.09 13.17
CA SER A 129 2.67 12.46 14.50
C SER A 129 1.92 11.13 14.58
N SER A 130 0.82 10.98 13.84
CA SER A 130 0.08 9.71 13.73
C SER A 130 0.66 8.76 12.67
N TYR A 131 1.20 9.31 11.58
CA TYR A 131 1.80 8.54 10.48
C TYR A 131 3.05 7.75 10.91
N LEU A 132 4.00 8.40 11.58
CA LEU A 132 5.30 7.82 11.91
C LEU A 132 5.25 6.55 12.78
N PRO A 133 4.61 6.54 13.96
CA PRO A 133 4.54 5.33 14.77
C PRO A 133 3.78 4.21 14.05
N SER A 134 2.78 4.58 13.24
CA SER A 134 2.00 3.62 12.45
C SER A 134 2.86 2.93 11.38
N THR A 135 3.68 3.68 10.64
CA THR A 135 4.55 3.07 9.62
C THR A 135 5.63 2.17 10.23
N GLU A 136 6.15 2.50 11.42
CA GLU A 136 7.10 1.62 12.12
C GLU A 136 6.42 0.32 12.57
N GLY A 137 5.17 0.39 13.03
CA GLY A 137 4.36 -0.79 13.34
C GLY A 137 4.12 -1.68 12.13
N LEU A 138 3.81 -1.08 10.97
CA LEU A 138 3.61 -1.80 9.70
C LEU A 138 4.89 -2.52 9.26
N LYS A 139 6.04 -1.85 9.32
CA LYS A 139 7.34 -2.44 8.95
C LYS A 139 7.67 -3.63 9.85
N ARG A 140 7.44 -3.50 11.17
CA ARG A 140 7.75 -4.53 12.15
C ARG A 140 6.84 -5.75 12.04
N LYS A 141 5.51 -5.53 11.97
CA LYS A 141 4.51 -6.61 12.06
C LYS A 141 4.25 -7.27 10.71
N PHE A 142 4.26 -6.50 9.63
CA PHE A 142 3.81 -6.96 8.31
C PHE A 142 4.86 -6.81 7.22
N LYS A 143 6.09 -6.38 7.54
CA LYS A 143 7.16 -6.13 6.56
C LYS A 143 6.67 -5.24 5.41
N SER A 144 5.85 -4.25 5.75
CA SER A 144 5.21 -3.34 4.80
C SER A 144 5.56 -1.91 5.16
N ALA A 145 5.78 -1.07 4.16
CA ALA A 145 6.00 0.36 4.30
C ALA A 145 4.76 1.13 3.84
N CYS A 146 4.44 2.25 4.49
CA CYS A 146 3.49 3.21 3.94
C CYS A 146 4.24 4.39 3.34
N VAL A 147 4.32 4.46 2.03
CA VAL A 147 5.17 5.43 1.32
C VAL A 147 4.33 6.63 0.91
N VAL A 148 4.72 7.82 1.38
CA VAL A 148 4.00 9.07 1.17
C VAL A 148 3.82 9.36 -0.32
N THR A 149 2.58 9.58 -0.72
CA THR A 149 2.16 9.92 -2.07
C THR A 149 1.64 11.35 -2.18
N ALA A 150 1.10 11.92 -1.09
CA ALA A 150 0.68 13.31 -1.04
C ALA A 150 0.75 13.88 0.39
N VAL A 151 0.97 15.19 0.48
CA VAL A 151 0.89 15.98 1.71
C VAL A 151 -0.01 17.17 1.42
N LYS A 152 -1.17 17.26 2.07
CA LYS A 152 -2.14 18.36 1.85
C LYS A 152 -2.00 19.36 2.99
N LYS A 153 -1.62 20.59 2.63
CA LYS A 153 -1.61 21.73 3.55
C LYS A 153 -3.03 22.26 3.71
N ARG A 154 -3.55 22.38 4.93
CA ARG A 154 -4.81 23.09 5.16
C ARG A 154 -4.57 24.59 5.01
N HIS A 155 -5.13 25.21 3.97
CA HIS A 155 -5.14 26.66 3.86
C HIS A 155 -6.10 27.24 4.89
N THR A 156 -5.57 27.95 5.88
CA THR A 156 -6.36 28.84 6.73
C THR A 156 -6.74 30.07 5.90
N SER A 157 -8.03 30.14 5.52
CA SER A 157 -8.63 31.42 5.15
C SER A 157 -8.72 32.28 6.41
N ASP A 158 -8.14 33.47 6.32
CA ASP A 158 -8.28 34.62 7.20
C ASP A 158 -7.58 34.63 8.58
N LYS A 159 -6.74 35.68 8.68
CA LYS A 159 -6.26 36.43 9.84
C LYS A 159 -6.94 36.12 11.18
N GLN A 160 -6.51 35.07 11.88
CA GLN A 160 -6.32 35.12 13.34
C GLN A 160 -5.40 33.98 13.84
N LYS A 161 -4.29 34.43 14.44
CA LYS A 161 -3.32 33.78 15.34
C LYS A 161 -3.37 32.25 15.56
N ARG A 162 -2.22 31.64 15.24
CA ARG A 162 -1.49 30.57 15.96
C ARG A 162 -2.31 29.39 16.49
N GLU A 163 -2.67 28.48 15.58
CA GLU A 163 -2.56 27.06 15.85
C GLU A 163 -1.79 26.42 14.68
N VAL A 164 -0.84 25.55 15.01
CA VAL A 164 0.05 24.91 14.04
C VAL A 164 -0.81 24.04 13.11
N SER A 165 -0.94 24.48 11.86
CA SER A 165 -1.63 23.74 10.80
C SER A 165 -0.91 22.40 10.60
N GLU A 166 -1.51 21.30 11.04
CA GLU A 166 -1.00 19.96 10.72
C GLU A 166 -1.38 19.59 9.27
N ASP A 167 -0.38 19.13 8.52
CA ASP A 167 -0.55 18.66 7.16
C ASP A 167 -1.11 17.22 7.16
N SER A 168 -2.19 16.96 6.42
CA SER A 168 -2.70 15.60 6.26
C SER A 168 -1.84 14.82 5.27
N ILE A 169 -1.50 13.58 5.60
CA ILE A 169 -0.59 12.73 4.83
C ILE A 169 -1.37 11.58 4.20
N GLU A 170 -1.19 11.42 2.90
CA GLU A 170 -1.63 10.24 2.16
C GLU A 170 -0.40 9.38 1.86
N CYS A 171 -0.49 8.07 2.12
CA CYS A 171 0.55 7.13 1.79
C CYS A 171 -0.01 5.83 1.22
N ARG A 172 0.80 5.17 0.39
CA ARG A 172 0.47 3.89 -0.24
C ARG A 172 1.23 2.77 0.46
N LEU A 173 0.51 1.71 0.84
CA LEU A 173 1.11 0.49 1.35
C LEU A 173 1.85 -0.25 0.24
N VAL A 174 3.09 -0.62 0.52
CA VAL A 174 3.96 -1.40 -0.37
C VAL A 174 4.80 -2.38 0.47
N PRO A 175 5.36 -3.44 -0.13
CA PRO A 175 6.35 -4.28 0.54
C PRO A 175 7.57 -3.46 0.97
N GLU A 176 8.12 -3.74 2.16
CA GLU A 176 9.32 -3.07 2.66
C GLU A 176 10.55 -3.48 1.86
N LYS A 177 11.14 -2.51 1.14
CA LYS A 177 12.32 -2.73 0.29
C LYS A 177 13.59 -3.01 1.07
N SER A 178 13.73 -2.57 2.32
CA SER A 178 15.00 -2.77 3.04
C SER A 178 15.38 -4.25 3.21
N VAL A 179 14.41 -5.17 3.14
CA VAL A 179 14.62 -6.62 3.33
C VAL A 179 14.36 -7.45 2.06
N ASP A 180 14.22 -6.80 0.89
CA ASP A 180 13.88 -7.48 -0.36
C ASP A 180 15.09 -8.08 -1.10
N GLY A 181 16.32 -7.78 -0.65
CA GLY A 181 17.57 -8.21 -1.28
C GLY A 181 17.87 -7.51 -2.62
N LYS A 182 17.06 -6.53 -3.02
CA LYS A 182 17.17 -5.74 -4.25
C LYS A 182 17.52 -4.27 -3.97
N THR A 183 17.57 -3.88 -2.70
CA THR A 183 17.87 -2.50 -2.29
C THR A 183 19.00 -2.51 -1.24
N ALA A 184 20.00 -1.65 -1.42
CA ALA A 184 21.04 -1.42 -0.43
C ALA A 184 20.47 -0.65 0.78
N ALA A 185 21.19 -0.65 1.89
CA ALA A 185 20.76 0.00 3.14
C ALA A 185 20.52 1.51 2.96
N ASP A 186 21.23 2.17 2.04
CA ASP A 186 21.07 3.60 1.72
C ASP A 186 20.01 3.87 0.64
N GLY A 187 19.31 2.84 0.17
CA GLY A 187 18.28 2.92 -0.86
C GLY A 187 18.77 2.76 -2.31
N SER A 188 20.06 2.55 -2.55
CA SER A 188 20.57 2.31 -3.91
C SER A 188 20.03 0.99 -4.50
N PRO A 189 19.71 0.96 -5.81
CA PRO A 189 19.34 -0.27 -6.50
C PRO A 189 20.46 -1.32 -6.47
N CYS A 190 20.08 -2.57 -6.21
CA CYS A 190 21.00 -3.68 -6.14
C CYS A 190 20.92 -4.57 -7.39
N ASN A 191 22.08 -4.83 -8.02
CA ASN A 191 22.18 -5.79 -9.12
C ASN A 191 22.43 -7.21 -8.60
N ARG A 192 23.35 -7.34 -7.65
CA ARG A 192 23.75 -8.64 -7.09
C ARG A 192 23.83 -8.55 -5.59
N PHE A 193 23.14 -9.46 -4.93
CA PHE A 193 23.13 -9.59 -3.49
C PHE A 193 23.99 -10.78 -3.05
N VAL A 194 24.80 -10.58 -2.01
CA VAL A 194 25.66 -11.60 -1.41
C VAL A 194 25.46 -11.62 0.10
N ASN A 195 25.21 -12.83 0.62
CA ASN A 195 25.04 -13.09 2.04
C ASN A 195 26.15 -14.02 2.53
N ASN A 196 26.99 -13.52 3.44
CA ASN A 196 28.07 -14.27 4.08
C ASN A 196 27.77 -14.62 5.55
N GLY A 197 26.50 -14.60 5.96
CA GLY A 197 26.05 -14.80 7.34
C GLY A 197 26.22 -13.54 8.20
N ASN A 198 27.45 -13.04 8.32
CA ASN A 198 27.77 -11.92 9.22
C ASN A 198 27.63 -10.54 8.57
N LYS A 199 27.57 -10.48 7.23
CA LYS A 199 27.48 -9.24 6.47
C LYS A 199 26.69 -9.47 5.18
N PHE A 200 25.74 -8.57 4.93
CA PHE A 200 24.89 -8.59 3.74
C PHE A 200 25.38 -7.47 2.83
N THR A 201 25.82 -7.81 1.61
CA THR A 201 26.44 -6.87 0.68
C THR A 201 25.73 -6.87 -0.66
N CYS A 202 25.65 -5.70 -1.26
CA CYS A 202 25.06 -5.43 -2.54
C CYS A 202 26.09 -4.82 -3.49
N PHE A 203 26.12 -5.30 -4.73
CA PHE A 203 26.85 -4.68 -5.83
C PHE A 203 25.89 -3.79 -6.62
N THR A 204 26.20 -2.50 -6.69
CA THR A 204 25.40 -1.52 -7.46
C THR A 204 25.83 -1.46 -8.93
N GLN A 205 25.01 -0.83 -9.78
CA GLN A 205 25.37 -0.56 -11.19
C GLN A 205 26.64 0.28 -11.34
N GLU A 206 26.95 1.11 -10.34
CA GLU A 206 28.17 1.92 -10.29
C GLU A 206 29.42 1.12 -9.88
N GLY A 207 29.30 -0.19 -9.67
CA GLY A 207 30.42 -1.06 -9.26
C GLY A 207 30.86 -0.87 -7.81
N LYS A 208 30.02 -0.28 -6.96
CA LYS A 208 30.31 -0.06 -5.53
C LYS A 208 29.68 -1.15 -4.67
N ASP A 209 30.44 -1.60 -3.68
CA ASP A 209 29.97 -2.53 -2.64
C ASP A 209 29.25 -1.72 -1.55
N LYS A 210 27.95 -1.96 -1.39
CA LYS A 210 27.12 -1.32 -0.36
C LYS A 210 26.55 -2.34 0.60
N SER A 211 26.39 -1.97 1.87
CA SER A 211 25.76 -2.84 2.86
C SER A 211 24.25 -2.95 2.62
N CYS A 212 23.67 -4.10 2.98
CA CYS A 212 22.23 -4.36 2.94
C CYS A 212 21.69 -4.62 4.34
N CYS A 213 20.40 -4.39 4.52
CA CYS A 213 19.70 -4.77 5.73
C CYS A 213 19.20 -6.23 5.64
N SER A 214 19.31 -6.96 6.75
CA SER A 214 18.65 -8.24 7.01
C SER A 214 17.37 -8.07 7.84
N THR A 215 17.18 -6.93 8.50
CA THR A 215 15.95 -6.55 9.23
C THR A 215 15.33 -5.29 8.65
N PRO A 216 14.03 -5.00 8.91
CA PRO A 216 13.43 -3.73 8.52
C PRO A 216 14.24 -2.53 9.01
N CYS A 217 14.31 -1.49 8.18
CA CYS A 217 14.93 -0.22 8.54
C CYS A 217 13.99 0.60 9.43
N LEU A 218 14.34 0.72 10.73
CA LEU A 218 13.48 1.28 11.78
C LEU A 218 14.16 2.44 12.50
N TYR A 219 13.35 3.37 13.04
CA TYR A 219 13.88 4.48 13.81
C TYR A 219 14.29 4.03 15.21
N LEU A 220 15.54 4.33 15.61
CA LEU A 220 16.05 4.05 16.95
C LEU A 220 16.31 5.35 17.70
N ASP A 221 15.55 5.60 18.75
CA ASP A 221 15.63 6.85 19.52
C ASP A 221 16.99 7.06 20.21
N GLN A 222 17.66 5.99 20.62
CA GLN A 222 18.98 6.03 21.26
C GLN A 222 20.07 6.53 20.30
N LEU A 223 19.99 6.15 19.03
CA LEU A 223 20.93 6.53 17.98
C LEU A 223 20.44 7.72 17.16
N LYS A 224 19.22 8.21 17.48
CA LYS A 224 18.52 9.29 16.80
C LYS A 224 18.50 9.14 15.28
N GLY A 225 18.35 7.93 14.78
CA GLY A 225 18.40 7.67 13.34
C GLY A 225 17.83 6.31 12.96
N TYR A 226 17.68 6.11 11.66
CA TYR A 226 17.20 4.87 11.11
C TYR A 226 18.32 3.85 10.99
N HIS A 227 18.08 2.67 11.55
CA HIS A 227 19.06 1.60 11.61
C HIS A 227 18.40 0.25 11.32
N CYS A 228 19.22 -0.66 10.82
CA CYS A 228 18.87 -2.05 10.60
C CYS A 228 20.07 -2.93 10.97
N TYR A 229 19.83 -4.23 11.10
CA TYR A 229 20.91 -5.21 11.15
C TYR A 229 21.29 -5.62 9.74
N SER A 230 22.57 -5.89 9.53
CA SER A 230 23.18 -6.55 8.38
C SER A 230 23.86 -7.81 8.90
N GLY A 231 23.14 -8.92 8.92
CA GLY A 231 23.54 -10.09 9.71
C GLY A 231 23.51 -9.73 11.20
N GLU A 232 24.67 -9.74 11.85
CA GLU A 232 24.84 -9.40 13.27
C GLU A 232 25.22 -7.93 13.49
N THR A 233 25.63 -7.22 12.43
CA THR A 233 26.14 -5.85 12.56
C THR A 233 25.00 -4.85 12.43
N GLN A 234 24.88 -3.93 13.39
CA GLN A 234 23.95 -2.81 13.28
C GLN A 234 24.54 -1.71 12.40
N ILE A 235 23.79 -1.26 11.39
CA ILE A 235 24.19 -0.24 10.43
C ILE A 235 23.11 0.82 10.26
N GLN A 236 23.51 2.02 9.84
CA GLN A 236 22.58 3.07 9.42
C GLN A 236 21.87 2.66 8.11
N CYS A 237 20.61 3.05 7.98
CA CYS A 237 19.82 2.78 6.79
C CYS A 237 18.91 3.94 6.42
N SER A 238 18.43 3.93 5.18
CA SER A 238 17.45 4.82 4.61
C SER A 238 16.10 4.12 4.60
N PRO A 239 15.12 4.55 5.40
CA PRO A 239 13.80 3.95 5.37
C PRO A 239 13.13 4.22 4.03
N GLN A 240 12.29 3.28 3.58
CA GLN A 240 11.34 3.56 2.51
C GLN A 240 10.14 4.32 3.10
N TYR A 241 9.98 5.60 2.76
CA TYR A 241 8.92 6.43 3.35
C TYR A 241 8.30 7.48 2.42
N SER A 242 8.93 7.91 1.32
CA SER A 242 8.33 8.91 0.42
C SER A 242 8.58 8.62 -1.06
N LEU A 243 7.60 8.97 -1.90
CA LEU A 243 7.74 9.05 -3.36
C LEU A 243 7.70 10.50 -3.86
N ILE A 244 7.67 11.47 -2.94
CA ILE A 244 7.59 12.89 -3.28
C ILE A 244 8.64 13.72 -2.53
N THR A 245 9.02 14.82 -3.15
CA THR A 245 9.88 15.85 -2.57
C THR A 245 9.13 16.71 -1.56
N ALA A 246 9.86 17.47 -0.74
CA ALA A 246 9.28 18.46 0.17
C ALA A 246 8.46 19.54 -0.56
N LYS A 247 8.72 19.75 -1.86
CA LYS A 247 7.96 20.65 -2.73
C LYS A 247 6.74 19.98 -3.38
N GLY A 248 6.49 18.70 -3.10
CA GLY A 248 5.39 17.92 -3.68
C GLY A 248 5.70 17.25 -5.01
N ASN A 249 6.89 17.45 -5.59
CA ASN A 249 7.25 16.82 -6.87
C ASN A 249 7.39 15.31 -6.69
N ARG A 250 6.88 14.51 -7.63
CA ARG A 250 7.09 13.07 -7.66
C ARG A 250 8.56 12.74 -7.96
N CYS A 251 9.09 11.76 -7.24
CA CYS A 251 10.39 11.15 -7.49
C CYS A 251 10.27 10.09 -8.58
N ARG A 252 11.33 9.91 -9.37
CA ARG A 252 11.42 8.80 -10.33
C ARG A 252 11.24 7.45 -9.63
N ASP A 253 10.59 6.51 -10.29
CA ASP A 253 10.31 5.19 -9.71
C ASP A 253 11.59 4.35 -9.51
N ASP A 254 12.63 4.58 -10.34
CA ASP A 254 13.95 3.94 -10.24
C ASP A 254 14.92 4.68 -9.28
N HIS A 255 14.57 5.90 -8.87
CA HIS A 255 15.29 6.71 -7.89
C HIS A 255 14.30 7.38 -6.92
N PRO A 256 13.62 6.59 -6.05
CA PRO A 256 12.70 7.12 -5.04
C PRO A 256 13.44 7.93 -3.96
N CYS A 257 12.74 8.39 -2.92
CA CYS A 257 13.43 9.05 -1.81
C CYS A 257 14.34 8.09 -1.04
N ALA A 258 15.63 8.38 -1.04
CA ALA A 258 16.62 7.73 -0.18
C ALA A 258 17.81 8.64 0.10
N THR A 259 18.79 8.15 0.87
CA THR A 259 20.04 8.90 1.14
C THR A 259 21.06 8.73 0.04
N TYR A 260 21.14 7.55 -0.60
CA TYR A 260 22.10 7.26 -1.67
C TYR A 260 23.58 7.45 -1.28
N GLY A 261 23.88 7.43 0.01
CA GLY A 261 25.21 7.69 0.58
C GLY A 261 25.41 9.11 1.11
N GLU A 262 24.42 9.99 0.97
CA GLU A 262 24.43 11.34 1.53
C GLU A 262 23.87 11.37 2.97
N ASP A 263 24.01 12.51 3.65
CA ASP A 263 23.42 12.77 4.97
C ASP A 263 21.98 13.34 4.89
N TYR A 264 21.47 13.58 3.68
CA TYR A 264 20.10 14.04 3.42
C TYR A 264 19.34 13.12 2.48
N TYR A 265 18.01 13.18 2.53
CA TYR A 265 17.14 12.43 1.62
C TYR A 265 16.82 13.23 0.37
N TRP A 266 16.98 12.60 -0.79
CA TRP A 266 16.73 13.23 -2.07
C TRP A 266 16.31 12.22 -3.12
N CYS A 267 15.85 12.74 -4.26
CA CYS A 267 15.51 11.95 -5.42
C CYS A 267 15.65 12.77 -6.71
N PHE A 268 15.62 12.10 -7.86
CA PHE A 268 15.49 12.76 -9.16
C PHE A 268 14.01 13.02 -9.48
N ILE A 269 13.71 14.20 -10.01
CA ILE A 269 12.34 14.70 -10.25
C ILE A 269 12.02 14.97 -11.73
N ASN A 270 12.88 14.50 -12.64
CA ASN A 270 12.83 14.88 -14.05
C ASN A 270 11.81 14.05 -14.83
N ASP A 271 10.52 14.33 -14.63
CA ASP A 271 9.47 13.85 -15.53
C ASP A 271 9.34 14.84 -16.69
N LYS A 272 9.52 14.33 -17.92
CA LYS A 272 9.25 15.10 -19.13
C LYS A 272 7.86 14.77 -19.66
N ALA A 273 7.26 15.76 -20.29
CA ALA A 273 6.11 15.54 -21.14
C ALA A 273 6.56 15.11 -22.55
N LYS A 274 5.63 14.59 -23.35
CA LYS A 274 5.86 14.05 -24.70
C LYS A 274 6.62 15.00 -25.63
N ASP A 275 6.43 16.31 -25.47
CA ASP A 275 7.12 17.34 -26.24
C ASP A 275 8.55 17.65 -25.76
N GLY A 276 9.06 16.89 -24.79
CA GLY A 276 10.39 17.05 -24.21
C GLY A 276 10.49 18.13 -23.14
N LYS A 277 9.39 18.83 -22.82
CA LYS A 277 9.36 19.84 -21.76
C LYS A 277 9.26 19.19 -20.39
N TYR A 278 9.81 19.85 -19.40
CA TYR A 278 9.65 19.40 -18.02
C TYR A 278 8.23 19.64 -17.54
N CYS A 279 7.70 18.65 -16.84
CA CYS A 279 6.47 18.79 -16.10
C CYS A 279 6.66 19.76 -14.93
N ARG A 280 5.61 20.54 -14.64
CA ARG A 280 5.57 21.45 -13.52
C ARG A 280 5.69 20.69 -12.21
N SER A 281 6.39 21.30 -11.27
CA SER A 281 6.56 20.79 -9.90
C SER A 281 5.24 20.45 -9.21
N ASN A 282 4.22 21.30 -9.38
CA ASN A 282 2.91 21.13 -8.75
C ASN A 282 1.92 20.25 -9.54
N TYR A 283 2.35 19.70 -10.69
CA TYR A 283 1.54 18.86 -11.57
C TYR A 283 2.46 17.93 -12.37
N ALA A 284 3.17 17.06 -11.65
CA ALA A 284 4.11 16.08 -12.19
C ALA A 284 3.41 14.99 -13.01
N CYS A 285 4.14 14.01 -13.53
CA CYS A 285 3.51 12.99 -14.35
C CYS A 285 2.64 12.01 -13.57
N ALA A 286 1.32 12.09 -13.73
CA ALA A 286 0.37 11.17 -13.10
C ALA A 286 -0.95 11.09 -13.85
N LYS A 287 -1.80 10.11 -13.49
CA LYS A 287 -3.06 9.86 -14.19
C LYS A 287 -4.16 10.89 -13.88
N TYR A 288 -4.12 11.57 -12.73
CA TYR A 288 -5.00 12.66 -12.27
C TYR A 288 -6.53 12.56 -12.46
N ASP A 289 -7.08 11.50 -13.07
CA ASP A 289 -8.48 11.25 -13.48
C ASP A 289 -8.61 10.67 -14.91
N LYS A 290 -7.52 10.66 -15.69
CA LYS A 290 -7.42 10.09 -17.04
C LYS A 290 -6.88 8.66 -17.04
N SER A 291 -7.12 7.95 -18.14
CA SER A 291 -6.52 6.63 -18.38
C SER A 291 -4.99 6.67 -18.45
N ASN A 292 -4.47 7.81 -18.95
CA ASN A 292 -3.08 8.00 -19.34
C ASN A 292 -2.42 9.06 -18.45
N PRO A 293 -1.15 8.87 -18.06
CA PRO A 293 -0.42 9.85 -17.27
C PRO A 293 -0.16 11.13 -18.07
N TRP A 294 -0.43 12.28 -17.47
CA TRP A 294 -0.22 13.60 -18.06
C TRP A 294 0.29 14.59 -17.01
N CYS A 295 0.82 15.72 -17.46
CA CYS A 295 1.33 16.78 -16.61
C CYS A 295 1.10 18.15 -17.25
N TYR A 296 1.19 19.24 -16.47
CA TYR A 296 1.27 20.59 -17.03
C TYR A 296 2.72 20.95 -17.31
N THR A 297 3.01 21.57 -18.46
CA THR A 297 4.33 22.10 -18.83
C THR A 297 4.42 23.59 -18.50
N ASP A 298 5.64 24.14 -18.41
CA ASP A 298 5.91 25.51 -17.98
C ASP A 298 5.17 26.59 -18.80
N ASP A 299 4.82 26.31 -20.05
CA ASP A 299 4.03 27.16 -20.96
C ASP A 299 2.51 27.12 -20.75
N LYS A 300 2.02 26.60 -19.61
CA LYS A 300 0.59 26.46 -19.24
C LYS A 300 -0.21 25.50 -20.12
N ASN A 301 0.44 24.73 -20.98
CA ASN A 301 -0.21 23.64 -21.71
C ASN A 301 -0.11 22.33 -20.91
N TRP A 302 -0.99 21.36 -21.18
CA TRP A 302 -0.86 20.01 -20.63
C TRP A 302 -0.36 19.07 -21.71
N ASN A 303 0.38 18.04 -21.31
CA ASN A 303 0.86 17.03 -22.25
C ASN A 303 1.02 15.67 -21.57
N TYR A 304 0.99 14.60 -22.36
CA TYR A 304 1.17 13.24 -21.86
C TYR A 304 2.59 13.03 -21.36
N CYS A 305 2.72 12.11 -20.42
CA CYS A 305 3.96 11.86 -19.73
C CYS A 305 4.88 10.91 -20.47
N CYS A 306 6.17 11.18 -20.32
CA CYS A 306 7.25 10.30 -20.70
C CYS A 306 7.78 9.56 -19.48
N THR A 307 7.75 8.23 -19.54
CA THR A 307 8.11 7.35 -18.43
C THR A 307 9.55 6.85 -18.52
N SER A 308 10.18 6.96 -19.70
CA SER A 308 11.60 6.67 -19.92
C SER A 308 12.09 7.35 -21.21
N ASP A 309 13.38 7.71 -21.22
CA ASP A 309 14.09 8.33 -22.36
C ASP A 309 14.84 7.26 -23.20
N ASP A 310 14.47 5.98 -23.11
CA ASP A 310 15.09 4.90 -23.89
C ASP A 310 14.45 4.71 -25.28
N SER A 311 15.21 4.12 -26.21
CA SER A 311 14.78 3.91 -27.60
C SER A 311 13.66 2.86 -27.75
N PHE A 312 13.21 2.23 -26.66
CA PHE A 312 12.19 1.19 -26.65
C PHE A 312 10.97 1.55 -25.80
N SER A 313 10.87 2.80 -25.34
CA SER A 313 9.80 3.28 -24.50
C SER A 313 8.90 4.24 -25.27
N ALA A 314 7.65 3.83 -25.42
CA ALA A 314 6.59 4.69 -25.91
C ALA A 314 5.91 5.40 -24.72
N VAL A 315 5.12 6.43 -25.02
CA VAL A 315 4.25 7.06 -24.03
C VAL A 315 3.27 6.03 -23.44
N ASP A 316 2.64 6.37 -22.31
CA ASP A 316 1.66 5.51 -21.63
C ASP A 316 2.21 4.16 -21.13
N TYR A 317 3.49 4.09 -20.73
CA TYR A 317 4.15 2.87 -20.24
C TYR A 317 4.18 1.71 -21.26
N LYS A 318 4.04 1.99 -22.56
CA LYS A 318 4.11 0.95 -23.59
C LYS A 318 5.54 0.71 -24.03
N THR A 319 5.85 -0.54 -24.36
CA THR A 319 7.15 -0.94 -24.88
C THR A 319 7.08 -1.07 -26.40
N CYS A 320 8.03 -0.43 -27.09
CA CYS A 320 8.24 -0.57 -28.52
C CYS A 320 8.80 -1.95 -28.85
N LYS A 321 8.51 -2.45 -30.04
CA LYS A 321 9.08 -3.70 -30.51
C LYS A 321 10.59 -3.54 -30.75
N PRO A 322 11.38 -4.59 -30.50
CA PRO A 322 12.83 -4.55 -30.75
C PRO A 322 13.20 -4.21 -32.19
N ASP A 323 12.39 -4.62 -33.17
CA ASP A 323 12.58 -4.39 -34.61
C ASP A 323 11.97 -3.07 -35.10
N HIS A 324 11.27 -2.34 -34.22
CA HIS A 324 10.69 -1.04 -34.54
C HIS A 324 10.87 -0.07 -33.36
N PRO A 325 12.13 0.28 -33.02
CA PRO A 325 12.41 1.21 -31.94
C PRO A 325 11.85 2.60 -32.23
N CYS A 326 11.86 3.45 -31.21
CA CYS A 326 11.50 4.85 -31.33
C CYS A 326 12.32 5.55 -32.42
N GLY A 327 11.61 6.11 -33.40
CA GLY A 327 12.22 6.80 -34.54
C GLY A 327 11.23 7.68 -35.27
N TYR A 328 11.74 8.53 -36.17
CA TYR A 328 10.90 9.40 -36.98
C TYR A 328 10.13 8.63 -38.05
N HIS A 329 10.71 7.54 -38.60
CA HIS A 329 10.08 6.67 -39.60
C HIS A 329 9.33 7.46 -40.70
N GLY A 330 9.95 8.54 -41.20
CA GLY A 330 9.38 9.42 -42.22
C GLY A 330 8.33 10.45 -41.76
N LYS A 331 8.22 10.70 -40.44
CA LYS A 331 7.36 11.72 -39.82
C LYS A 331 8.19 12.78 -39.11
N ASP A 332 7.55 13.86 -38.67
CA ASP A 332 8.12 14.96 -37.87
C ASP A 332 8.01 14.72 -36.34
N TYR A 333 7.45 13.58 -35.94
CA TYR A 333 7.36 13.11 -34.56
C TYR A 333 7.97 11.72 -34.41
N LEU A 334 8.42 11.38 -33.19
CA LEU A 334 8.93 10.04 -32.88
C LEU A 334 7.77 9.10 -32.54
N TRP A 335 7.83 7.89 -33.05
CA TRP A 335 6.83 6.85 -32.82
C TRP A 335 7.44 5.45 -32.98
N CYS A 336 6.73 4.44 -32.50
CA CYS A 336 7.12 3.05 -32.61
C CYS A 336 5.90 2.13 -32.70
N TYR A 337 6.13 0.91 -33.19
CA TYR A 337 5.16 -0.16 -33.08
C TYR A 337 5.35 -0.84 -31.73
N THR A 338 4.31 -1.01 -30.93
CA THR A 338 4.40 -1.54 -29.57
C THR A 338 4.23 -3.06 -29.53
N THR A 339 4.72 -3.68 -28.46
CA THR A 339 4.69 -5.14 -28.27
C THR A 339 3.26 -5.70 -28.17
N ASP A 340 2.30 -4.88 -27.76
CA ASP A 340 0.87 -5.19 -27.74
C ASP A 340 0.18 -5.12 -29.13
N GLY A 341 0.94 -4.84 -30.20
CA GLY A 341 0.42 -4.78 -31.57
C GLY A 341 -0.30 -3.47 -31.92
N SER A 342 -0.07 -2.41 -31.14
CA SER A 342 -0.57 -1.06 -31.45
C SER A 342 0.54 -0.11 -31.90
N TRP A 343 0.17 1.08 -32.37
CA TRP A 343 1.12 2.16 -32.64
C TRP A 343 1.12 3.12 -31.47
N ASN A 344 2.29 3.59 -31.05
CA ASN A 344 2.36 4.62 -30.03
C ASN A 344 3.46 5.63 -30.28
N TYR A 345 3.28 6.83 -29.74
CA TYR A 345 4.26 7.89 -29.82
C TYR A 345 5.42 7.62 -28.87
N CYS A 346 6.59 8.09 -29.26
CA CYS A 346 7.79 8.04 -28.44
C CYS A 346 8.10 9.40 -27.85
N CYS A 347 8.91 9.37 -26.80
CA CYS A 347 9.41 10.55 -26.12
C CYS A 347 10.51 11.23 -26.95
N LYS A 348 10.46 12.57 -27.05
CA LYS A 348 11.44 13.34 -27.83
C LYS A 348 12.81 13.38 -27.14
N ASP A 349 13.86 13.10 -27.91
CA ASP A 349 15.26 13.18 -27.49
C ASP A 349 15.56 14.49 -26.75
N ALA A 350 16.18 14.37 -25.59
CA ALA A 350 16.82 15.47 -24.87
C ALA A 350 18.34 15.35 -25.02
N LEU A 351 18.88 15.81 -26.14
CA LEU A 351 20.25 16.29 -26.11
C LEU A 351 20.27 17.53 -25.20
N MET A 352 21.09 17.47 -24.14
CA MET A 352 21.28 18.44 -23.05
C MET A 352 20.44 18.20 -21.76
N GLY A 353 20.59 17.03 -21.14
CA GLY A 353 19.97 16.73 -19.85
C GLY A 353 20.78 17.25 -18.65
N GLY A 354 20.34 18.36 -18.05
CA GLY A 354 20.66 18.68 -16.66
C GLY A 354 19.67 17.96 -15.74
N SER A 355 20.14 17.05 -14.89
CA SER A 355 19.29 16.39 -13.89
C SER A 355 18.91 17.38 -12.78
N ARG A 356 17.63 17.71 -12.61
CA ARG A 356 17.15 18.35 -11.37
C ARG A 356 16.98 17.30 -10.28
N SER A 357 17.52 17.59 -9.10
CA SER A 357 17.29 16.84 -7.86
C SER A 357 16.36 17.63 -6.94
N GLY A 358 15.64 16.94 -6.07
CA GLY A 358 14.82 17.57 -5.05
C GLY A 358 15.00 16.89 -3.70
N ARG A 359 14.97 17.68 -2.62
CA ARG A 359 14.97 17.15 -1.26
C ARG A 359 13.62 16.49 -0.96
N CYS A 360 13.67 15.32 -0.34
CA CYS A 360 12.49 14.56 0.04
C CYS A 360 11.74 15.18 1.22
N VAL A 361 10.44 14.88 1.35
CA VAL A 361 9.69 15.19 2.58
C VAL A 361 10.47 14.59 3.75
N ARG A 362 10.60 15.27 4.90
CA ARG A 362 11.35 14.68 6.01
C ARG A 362 10.55 13.56 6.68
N GLY A 363 11.01 12.31 6.54
CA GLY A 363 10.86 11.32 7.61
C GLY A 363 11.83 11.66 8.74
N HIS A 364 11.47 11.42 10.00
CA HIS A 364 12.22 11.88 11.18
C HIS A 364 13.75 11.67 11.08
N ALA A 365 14.50 12.74 10.86
CA ALA A 365 15.94 12.78 11.04
C ALA A 365 16.33 14.09 11.72
N LEU A 366 16.56 13.98 13.03
CA LEU A 366 17.29 14.87 13.96
C LEU A 366 16.89 16.37 14.08
N PRO A 367 17.05 16.97 15.29
CA PRO A 367 16.65 18.32 15.58
C PRO A 367 17.65 19.32 14.99
N GLY A 368 17.12 20.34 14.33
CA GLY A 368 17.92 21.45 13.81
C GLY A 368 18.04 21.38 12.29
N GLU A 369 17.12 22.06 11.64
CA GLU A 369 17.28 22.78 10.36
C GLU A 369 15.95 22.71 9.59
N MET A 370 14.93 23.41 10.06
CA MET A 370 14.01 24.01 9.11
C MET A 370 14.80 25.04 8.30
N PRO A 371 14.68 25.03 6.97
CA PRO A 371 14.50 26.30 6.31
C PRO A 371 13.22 26.27 5.47
N ILE A 372 12.30 27.12 5.92
CA ILE A 372 11.39 28.03 5.17
C ILE A 372 10.69 27.44 3.94
#